data_AF-A0AAD2PV53-F1
#
_entry.id   AF-A0AAD2PV53-F1
#
_cell.length_a   1.000
_cell.length_b   1.000
_cell.length_c   1.000
_cell.angle_alpha   90.00
_cell.angle_beta   90.00
_cell.angle_gamma   90.00
#
_symmetry.space_group_name_H-M   'P 1'
#
loop_
_entity.id
_entity.type
_entity.pdbx_description
1 polymer ?
#
loop_
_entity_poly.entity_id
_entity_poly.type
_entity_poly.pdbx_seq_one_letter_code
_entity_poly.pdbx_strand_id
1 'polypeptide(L)'
;MNFQGGATASSPFRQGNFDLLYNLCTQASIHRLLREYKDDVASGGEKEASAISFTWLREFYVSRVEEFFDGNQRYGRADDFIEQLLLSSPSVVYTDNGKAGLADPMGLAEAIISKRREVVDEWKVLMTNVPTDHADGIRKNLLNKQMESWGSGPPLGQGFQ
;
A
#
# COMPACT_ATOMS: atom_id res chain seq x y z
N MET A 1 1.70 36.18 29.60
CA MET A 1 1.32 34.75 29.78
C MET A 1 1.85 34.00 28.57
N ASN A 2 2.98 33.30 28.72
CA ASN A 2 3.54 32.46 27.67
C ASN A 2 2.98 31.04 27.85
N PHE A 3 2.14 30.59 26.92
CA PHE A 3 1.84 29.16 26.79
C PHE A 3 3.04 28.49 26.13
N GLN A 4 3.96 27.96 26.95
CA GLN A 4 4.86 26.89 26.49
C GLN A 4 4.01 25.63 26.32
N GLY A 5 3.42 25.47 25.13
CA GLY A 5 2.91 24.19 24.67
C GLY A 5 4.11 23.30 24.39
N GLY A 6 4.52 22.50 25.36
CA GLY A 6 5.48 21.41 25.15
C GLY A 6 4.88 20.44 24.16
N ALA A 7 5.23 20.58 22.88
CA ALA A 7 4.97 19.56 21.87
C ALA A 7 5.67 18.29 22.35
N THR A 8 4.90 17.32 22.83
CA THR A 8 5.38 15.99 23.17
C THR A 8 5.85 15.33 21.87
N ALA A 9 7.11 15.55 21.50
CA ALA A 9 7.72 14.93 20.33
C ALA A 9 7.54 13.41 20.45
N SER A 10 6.94 12.79 19.42
CA SER A 10 6.76 11.34 19.39
C SER A 10 8.12 10.66 19.44
N SER A 11 8.23 9.52 20.12
CA SER A 11 9.49 8.77 20.09
C SER A 11 9.88 8.41 18.64
N PRO A 12 11.19 8.33 18.31
CA PRO A 12 11.65 8.02 16.96
C PRO A 12 11.03 6.75 16.38
N PHE A 13 10.78 5.73 17.22
CA PHE A 13 10.09 4.50 16.83
C PHE A 13 8.62 4.70 16.47
N ARG A 14 7.89 5.57 17.19
CA ARG A 14 6.51 5.90 16.82
C ARG A 14 6.50 6.65 15.50
N GLN A 15 7.38 7.61 15.33
CA GLN A 15 7.50 8.37 14.09
C GLN A 15 7.78 7.46 12.89
N GLY A 16 8.75 6.54 13.00
CA GLY A 16 9.06 5.59 11.93
C GLY A 16 7.92 4.62 11.61
N ASN A 17 7.20 4.12 12.63
CA ASN A 17 6.03 3.27 12.38
C ASN A 17 4.90 4.02 11.67
N PHE A 18 4.64 5.27 12.06
CA PHE A 18 3.63 6.10 11.38
C PHE A 18 4.04 6.41 9.94
N ASP A 19 5.31 6.74 9.71
CA ASP A 19 5.83 7.00 8.36
C ASP A 19 5.69 5.77 7.46
N LEU A 20 6.06 4.58 7.96
CA LEU A 20 5.89 3.33 7.23
C LEU A 20 4.42 3.07 6.89
N LEU A 21 3.51 3.23 7.86
CA LEU A 21 2.08 3.07 7.61
C LEU A 21 1.58 4.05 6.55
N TYR A 22 2.05 5.30 6.59
CA TYR A 22 1.65 6.33 5.64
C TYR A 22 2.16 6.05 4.22
N ASN A 23 3.41 5.57 4.10
CA ASN A 23 4.00 5.10 2.83
C ASN A 23 3.21 3.92 2.26
N LEU A 24 2.92 2.91 3.09
CA LEU A 24 2.17 1.73 2.67
C LEU A 24 0.73 2.08 2.25
N CYS A 25 0.05 2.96 2.98
CA CYS A 25 -1.29 3.43 2.60
C CYS A 25 -1.25 4.14 1.24
N THR A 26 -0.25 5.00 1.02
CA THR A 26 -0.05 5.68 -0.25
C THR A 26 0.12 4.72 -1.41
N GLN A 27 1.03 3.75 -1.25
CA GLN A 27 1.32 2.76 -2.27
C GLN A 27 0.08 1.91 -2.58
N ALA A 28 -0.64 1.46 -1.54
CA ALA A 28 -1.89 0.72 -1.70
C ALA A 28 -2.96 1.54 -2.43
N SER A 29 -3.08 2.84 -2.14
CA SER A 29 -4.01 3.73 -2.83
C SER A 29 -3.71 3.88 -4.31
N ILE A 30 -2.43 4.06 -4.67
CA ILE A 30 -2.00 4.14 -6.08
C ILE A 30 -2.35 2.84 -6.80
N HIS A 31 -2.06 1.68 -6.20
CA HIS A 31 -2.34 0.38 -6.81
C HIS A 31 -3.84 0.13 -7.00
N ARG A 32 -4.67 0.56 -6.05
CA ARG A 32 -6.14 0.47 -6.14
C ARG A 32 -6.68 1.37 -7.23
N LEU A 33 -6.25 2.62 -7.32
CA LEU A 33 -6.65 3.54 -8.39
C LEU A 33 -6.23 3.02 -9.77
N LEU A 34 -5.01 2.50 -9.91
CA LEU A 34 -4.55 1.89 -11.16
C LEU A 34 -5.42 0.67 -11.55
N ARG A 35 -5.91 -0.10 -10.58
CA ARG A 35 -6.84 -1.20 -10.85
C ARG A 35 -8.22 -0.68 -11.24
N GLU A 36 -8.77 0.28 -10.52
CA GLU A 36 -10.07 0.92 -10.82
C GLU A 36 -10.07 1.47 -12.25
N TYR A 37 -9.06 2.27 -12.63
CA TYR A 37 -8.98 2.80 -13.99
C TYR A 37 -8.83 1.71 -15.05
N LYS A 38 -8.09 0.64 -14.76
CA LYS A 38 -7.94 -0.50 -15.66
C LYS A 38 -9.28 -1.24 -15.86
N ASP A 39 -10.03 -1.44 -14.78
CA ASP A 39 -11.32 -2.12 -14.81
C ASP A 39 -12.39 -1.26 -15.53
N ASP A 40 -12.36 0.07 -15.36
CA ASP A 40 -13.22 1.01 -16.09
C ASP A 40 -12.97 0.96 -17.60
N VAL A 41 -11.69 0.90 -18.01
CA VAL A 41 -11.30 0.77 -19.42
C VAL A 41 -11.82 -0.56 -20.01
N ALA A 42 -11.74 -1.65 -19.25
CA ALA A 42 -12.21 -2.97 -19.67
C ALA A 42 -13.75 -3.06 -19.76
N SER A 43 -14.48 -2.37 -18.89
CA SER A 43 -15.92 -2.56 -18.70
C SER A 43 -16.83 -1.86 -19.70
N GLY A 44 -16.39 -0.78 -20.36
CA GLY A 44 -17.30 -0.06 -21.28
C GLY A 44 -17.47 1.44 -21.06
N GLY A 45 -17.08 1.98 -19.91
CA GLY A 45 -17.51 3.29 -19.39
C GLY A 45 -16.86 4.54 -20.01
N GLU A 46 -16.58 5.57 -19.19
CA GLU A 46 -15.84 6.80 -19.57
C GLU A 46 -14.35 6.48 -19.86
N LYS A 47 -14.14 5.62 -20.86
CA LYS A 47 -12.89 4.88 -21.13
C LYS A 47 -11.68 5.78 -21.38
N GLU A 48 -11.90 6.99 -21.88
CA GLU A 48 -10.80 7.81 -22.36
C GLU A 48 -10.09 8.53 -21.21
N ALA A 49 -10.84 9.18 -20.32
CA ALA A 49 -10.25 9.80 -19.13
C ALA A 49 -9.57 8.75 -18.23
N SER A 50 -10.22 7.61 -17.99
CA SER A 50 -9.63 6.52 -17.20
C SER A 50 -8.39 5.92 -17.87
N ALA A 51 -8.36 5.75 -19.21
CA ALA A 51 -7.17 5.27 -19.91
C ALA A 51 -6.01 6.26 -19.83
N ILE A 52 -6.29 7.56 -19.98
CA ILE A 52 -5.27 8.62 -19.87
C ILE A 52 -4.70 8.67 -18.45
N SER A 53 -5.56 8.71 -17.45
CA SER A 53 -5.19 8.68 -16.03
C SER A 53 -4.41 7.41 -15.67
N PHE A 54 -4.84 6.24 -16.17
CA PHE A 54 -4.14 4.98 -15.96
C PHE A 54 -2.72 5.02 -16.54
N THR A 55 -2.58 5.36 -17.83
CA THR A 55 -1.28 5.37 -18.51
C THR A 55 -0.34 6.35 -17.83
N TRP A 56 -0.79 7.58 -17.59
CA TRP A 56 0.04 8.60 -16.97
C TRP A 56 0.46 8.23 -15.55
N LEU A 57 -0.51 7.85 -14.69
CA LEU A 57 -0.22 7.51 -13.29
C LEU A 57 0.71 6.30 -13.20
N ARG A 58 0.52 5.30 -14.07
CA ARG A 58 1.37 4.11 -14.12
C ARG A 58 2.80 4.48 -14.47
N GLU A 59 3.01 5.27 -15.52
CA GLU A 59 4.34 5.70 -15.94
C GLU A 59 5.02 6.57 -14.88
N PHE A 60 4.28 7.52 -14.31
CA PHE A 60 4.76 8.38 -13.24
C PHE A 60 5.20 7.55 -12.02
N TYR A 61 4.36 6.59 -11.60
CA TYR A 61 4.64 5.74 -10.45
C TYR A 61 5.80 4.78 -10.69
N VAL A 62 5.81 4.04 -11.80
CA VAL A 62 6.85 3.03 -12.09
C VAL A 62 8.23 3.68 -12.21
N SER A 63 8.32 4.87 -12.81
CA SER A 63 9.60 5.59 -12.92
C SER A 63 10.15 6.12 -11.58
N ARG A 64 9.35 6.07 -10.51
CA ARG A 64 9.65 6.68 -9.21
C ARG A 64 9.55 5.72 -8.03
N VAL A 65 9.05 4.50 -8.23
CA VAL A 65 8.80 3.57 -7.13
C VAL A 65 10.05 3.27 -6.30
N GLU A 66 11.19 3.08 -6.97
CA GLU A 66 12.46 2.82 -6.30
C GLU A 66 12.90 4.01 -5.45
N GLU A 67 12.65 5.22 -5.95
CA GLU A 67 13.05 6.46 -5.27
C GLU A 67 12.19 6.72 -4.01
N PHE A 68 10.88 6.46 -4.04
CA PHE A 68 9.96 6.87 -2.96
C PHE A 68 9.50 5.75 -2.05
N PHE A 69 9.46 4.50 -2.52
CA PHE A 69 8.80 3.40 -1.83
C PHE A 69 9.68 2.17 -1.62
N ASP A 70 10.93 2.16 -2.11
CA ASP A 70 11.84 1.02 -1.95
C ASP A 70 13.11 1.39 -1.16
N GLY A 71 13.71 0.42 -0.48
CA GLY A 71 14.98 0.58 0.23
C GLY A 71 14.90 1.38 1.54
N ASN A 72 16.08 1.79 2.02
CA ASN A 72 16.22 2.55 3.27
C ASN A 72 15.97 4.04 3.03
N GLN A 73 14.72 4.46 3.26
CA GLN A 73 14.24 5.79 2.92
C GLN A 73 14.26 6.75 4.12
N ARG A 74 14.34 8.05 3.83
CA ARG A 74 14.11 9.11 4.82
C ARG A 74 12.61 9.22 5.14
N TYR A 75 12.26 9.81 6.28
CA TYR A 75 10.85 10.09 6.59
C TYR A 75 10.22 11.08 5.59
N GLY A 76 8.91 10.93 5.35
CA GLY A 76 8.11 11.84 4.53
C GLY A 76 8.04 11.50 3.04
N ARG A 77 8.51 10.34 2.57
CA ARG A 77 8.54 10.03 1.13
C ARG A 77 7.17 10.01 0.47
N ALA A 78 6.14 9.53 1.16
CA ALA A 78 4.78 9.59 0.65
C ALA A 78 4.28 11.02 0.40
N ASP A 79 4.74 12.00 1.18
CA ASP A 79 4.42 13.40 0.96
C ASP A 79 5.27 13.97 -0.17
N ASP A 80 6.58 13.68 -0.20
CA ASP A 80 7.45 14.07 -1.31
C ASP A 80 6.92 13.55 -2.67
N PHE A 81 6.37 12.33 -2.71
CA PHE A 81 5.77 11.75 -3.92
C PHE A 81 4.53 12.54 -4.39
N ILE A 82 3.65 12.91 -3.44
CA ILE A 82 2.47 13.72 -3.76
C ILE A 82 2.87 15.13 -4.17
N GLU A 83 3.87 15.72 -3.52
CA GLU A 83 4.41 17.01 -3.91
C GLU A 83 4.93 16.99 -5.34
N GLN A 84 5.70 15.97 -5.74
CA GLN A 84 6.14 15.83 -7.13
C GLN A 84 4.97 15.71 -8.12
N LEU A 85 3.89 15.03 -7.71
CA LEU A 85 2.71 14.88 -8.53
C LEU A 85 1.96 16.22 -8.68
N LEU A 86 1.86 17.02 -7.61
CA LEU A 86 1.29 18.38 -7.62
C LEU A 86 2.15 19.39 -8.40
N LEU A 87 3.47 19.22 -8.40
CA LEU A 87 4.40 20.05 -9.17
C LEU A 87 4.49 19.63 -10.65
N SER A 88 3.91 18.49 -11.01
CA SER A 88 3.89 18.02 -12.39
C SER A 88 2.93 18.86 -13.23
N SER A 89 3.40 19.31 -14.39
CA SER A 89 2.54 20.00 -15.36
C SER A 89 1.59 19.01 -16.05
N PRO A 90 0.35 19.41 -16.37
CA PRO A 90 -0.51 18.65 -17.27
C PRO A 90 0.22 18.34 -18.57
N SER A 91 0.10 17.10 -19.04
CA SER A 91 0.82 16.64 -20.24
C SER A 91 -0.09 15.81 -21.14
N VAL A 92 0.15 15.90 -22.45
CA VAL A 92 -0.54 15.07 -23.43
C VAL A 92 -0.03 13.63 -23.33
N VAL A 93 -0.96 12.69 -23.23
CA VAL A 93 -0.68 11.26 -23.13
C VAL A 93 -1.35 10.55 -24.29
N TYR A 94 -0.63 9.61 -24.89
CA TYR A 94 -1.16 8.73 -25.92
C TYR A 94 -1.42 7.35 -25.32
N THR A 95 -2.62 6.84 -25.52
CA THR A 95 -3.03 5.52 -25.04
C THR A 95 -2.78 4.45 -26.11
N ASP A 96 -2.73 3.17 -25.73
CA ASP A 96 -2.41 2.04 -26.62
C ASP A 96 -3.37 1.90 -27.82
N ASN A 97 -4.58 2.44 -27.71
CA ASN A 97 -5.60 2.53 -28.75
C ASN A 97 -5.46 3.77 -29.66
N GLY A 98 -4.34 4.50 -29.57
CA GLY A 98 -3.99 5.63 -30.44
C GLY A 98 -4.73 6.93 -30.13
N LYS A 99 -5.43 7.00 -29.00
CA LYS A 99 -6.13 8.21 -28.55
C LYS A 99 -5.18 9.10 -27.76
N ALA A 100 -5.48 10.39 -27.71
CA ALA A 100 -4.70 11.38 -26.99
C ALA A 100 -5.59 12.20 -26.05
N GLY A 101 -5.10 12.47 -24.86
CA GLY A 101 -5.79 13.28 -23.86
C GLY A 101 -4.82 14.00 -22.95
N LEU A 102 -5.33 14.95 -22.16
CA LEU A 102 -4.54 15.69 -21.19
C LEU A 102 -4.64 14.99 -19.84
N ALA A 103 -3.50 14.58 -19.29
CA ALA A 103 -3.45 14.10 -17.91
C ALA A 103 -3.59 15.27 -16.94
N ASP A 104 -4.30 15.03 -15.84
CA ASP A 104 -4.46 15.97 -14.72
C ASP A 104 -3.74 15.44 -13.48
N PRO A 105 -2.46 15.80 -13.28
CA PRO A 105 -1.71 15.38 -12.10
C PRO A 105 -2.36 15.85 -10.80
N MET A 106 -2.96 17.05 -10.76
CA MET A 106 -3.59 17.57 -9.55
C MET A 106 -4.79 16.71 -9.14
N GLY A 107 -5.68 16.41 -10.09
CA GLY A 107 -6.80 15.50 -9.86
C GLY A 107 -6.36 14.10 -9.40
N LEU A 108 -5.24 13.59 -9.92
CA LEU A 108 -4.66 12.32 -9.48
C LEU A 108 -4.12 12.38 -8.05
N ALA A 109 -3.51 13.48 -7.61
CA ALA A 109 -3.08 13.65 -6.22
C ALA A 109 -4.27 13.61 -5.27
N GLU A 110 -5.33 14.36 -5.59
CA GLU A 110 -6.56 14.38 -4.81
C GLU A 110 -7.20 12.99 -4.74
N ALA A 111 -7.26 12.27 -5.86
CA ALA A 111 -7.75 10.90 -5.92
C ALA A 111 -6.94 9.96 -5.02
N ILE A 112 -5.61 10.05 -5.04
CA ILE A 112 -4.73 9.25 -4.17
C ILE A 112 -5.02 9.55 -2.70
N ILE A 113 -5.09 10.83 -2.32
CA ILE A 113 -5.36 11.25 -0.94
C ILE A 113 -6.73 10.75 -0.48
N SER A 114 -7.75 10.85 -1.32
CA SER A 114 -9.08 10.31 -1.02
C SER A 114 -9.02 8.79 -0.81
N LYS A 115 -8.35 8.07 -1.72
CA LYS A 115 -8.20 6.61 -1.64
C LYS A 115 -7.38 6.18 -0.42
N ARG A 116 -6.45 7.00 0.09
CA ARG A 116 -5.71 6.71 1.34
C ARG A 116 -6.67 6.56 2.52
N ARG A 117 -7.71 7.40 2.59
CA ARG A 117 -8.72 7.32 3.65
C ARG A 117 -9.44 5.97 3.62
N GLU A 118 -9.89 5.55 2.43
CA GLU A 118 -10.56 4.26 2.24
C GLU A 118 -9.67 3.08 2.66
N VAL A 119 -8.39 3.09 2.25
CA VAL A 119 -7.41 2.07 2.63
C VAL A 119 -7.24 2.00 4.15
N VAL A 120 -7.06 3.16 4.79
CA VAL A 120 -6.86 3.24 6.24
C VAL A 120 -8.08 2.71 6.99
N ASP A 121 -9.28 3.07 6.57
CA ASP A 121 -10.50 2.64 7.25
C ASP A 121 -10.74 1.14 7.09
N GLU A 122 -10.45 0.56 5.92
CA GLU A 122 -10.45 -0.89 5.74
C GLU A 122 -9.41 -1.59 6.62
N TRP A 123 -8.17 -1.07 6.66
CA TRP A 123 -7.10 -1.67 7.46
C TRP A 123 -7.42 -1.61 8.95
N LYS A 124 -8.02 -0.53 9.45
CA LYS A 124 -8.49 -0.46 10.84
C LYS A 124 -9.46 -1.59 11.15
N VAL A 125 -10.40 -1.88 10.25
CA VAL A 125 -11.36 -2.98 10.40
C VAL A 125 -10.64 -4.33 10.36
N LEU A 126 -9.73 -4.56 9.41
CA LEU A 126 -8.97 -5.81 9.35
C LEU A 126 -8.13 -6.04 10.61
N MET A 127 -7.54 -4.98 11.16
CA MET A 127 -6.70 -5.05 12.36
C MET A 127 -7.47 -5.48 13.61
N THR A 128 -8.81 -5.36 13.66
CA THR A 128 -9.59 -5.88 14.78
C THR A 128 -9.61 -7.41 14.85
N ASN A 129 -9.32 -8.09 13.74
CA ASN A 129 -9.35 -9.54 13.64
C ASN A 129 -8.00 -10.21 13.93
N VAL A 130 -6.91 -9.43 14.01
CA VAL A 130 -5.54 -9.94 14.22
C VAL A 130 -5.41 -10.88 15.44
N PRO A 131 -6.01 -10.59 16.61
CA PRO A 131 -5.94 -11.52 17.74
C PRO A 131 -6.52 -12.90 17.42
N THR A 132 -7.65 -12.94 16.70
CA THR A 132 -8.32 -14.16 16.26
C THR A 132 -7.48 -14.90 15.22
N ASP A 133 -6.96 -14.20 14.22
CA ASP A 133 -6.10 -14.79 13.17
C ASP A 133 -4.84 -15.44 13.76
N HIS A 134 -4.24 -14.80 14.77
CA HIS A 134 -3.09 -15.34 15.49
C HIS A 134 -3.44 -16.57 16.34
N ALA A 135 -4.56 -16.53 17.07
CA ALA A 135 -4.96 -17.62 17.96
C ALA A 135 -5.46 -18.85 17.18
N ASP A 136 -6.38 -18.64 16.24
CA ASP A 136 -7.10 -19.73 15.56
C ASP A 136 -6.39 -20.20 14.30
N GLY A 137 -5.65 -19.32 13.63
CA GLY A 137 -4.85 -19.65 12.46
C GLY A 137 -3.46 -20.11 12.85
N ILE A 138 -2.60 -19.17 13.23
CA ILE A 138 -1.16 -19.42 13.36
C ILE A 138 -0.85 -20.40 14.49
N ARG A 139 -1.36 -20.15 15.70
CA ARG A 139 -1.04 -20.97 16.86
C ARG A 139 -1.59 -22.39 16.71
N LYS A 140 -2.84 -22.54 16.27
CA LYS A 140 -3.45 -23.84 16.00
C LYS A 140 -2.69 -24.64 14.93
N ASN A 141 -2.34 -23.99 13.82
CA ASN A 141 -1.57 -24.64 12.75
C ASN A 141 -0.18 -25.06 13.22
N LEU A 142 0.47 -24.25 14.06
CA LEU A 142 1.77 -24.60 14.65
C LEU A 142 1.66 -25.80 15.60
N LEU A 143 0.63 -25.84 16.43
CA LEU A 143 0.35 -26.98 17.33
C LEU A 143 0.09 -28.27 16.54
N ASN A 144 -0.72 -28.20 15.47
CA ASN A 144 -0.98 -29.35 14.61
C ASN A 144 0.32 -29.91 13.99
N LYS A 145 1.18 -29.03 13.45
CA LYS A 145 2.48 -29.42 12.90
C LYS A 145 3.40 -30.07 13.95
N GLN A 146 3.39 -29.56 15.18
CA GLN A 146 4.15 -30.15 16.28
C GLN A 146 3.62 -31.53 16.68
N MET A 147 2.29 -31.71 16.74
CA MET A 147 1.68 -33.00 17.04
C MET A 147 1.92 -34.04 15.93
N GLU A 148 1.86 -33.66 14.66
CA GLU A 148 2.21 -34.52 13.52
C GLU A 148 3.69 -34.94 13.58
N SER A 149 4.59 -34.02 13.93
CA SER A 149 6.01 -34.31 14.13
C SER A 149 6.25 -35.27 15.28
N TRP A 150 5.45 -35.23 16.35
CA TRP A 150 5.55 -36.15 17.48
C TRP A 150 4.93 -37.52 17.20
N GLY A 151 3.83 -37.56 16.43
CA GLY A 151 3.19 -38.80 15.98
C GLY A 151 4.00 -39.57 14.92
N SER A 152 4.97 -38.91 14.30
CA SER A 152 5.87 -39.49 13.28
C SER A 152 7.25 -39.91 13.84
N GLY A 153 7.42 -39.92 15.17
CA GLY A 153 8.64 -40.41 15.81
C GLY A 153 8.92 -41.88 15.44
N PRO A 154 10.19 -42.29 15.32
CA PRO A 154 10.53 -43.65 14.88
C PRO A 154 9.92 -44.69 15.84
N PRO A 155 9.55 -45.89 15.33
CA PRO A 155 8.90 -46.89 16.16
C PRO A 155 9.79 -47.21 17.36
N LEU A 156 9.24 -47.00 18.57
CA LEU A 156 9.82 -47.50 19.80
C LEU A 156 9.83 -49.02 19.73
N GLY A 157 10.97 -49.59 19.35
CA GLY A 157 11.19 -51.02 19.40
C GLY A 157 11.91 -51.57 18.18
N GLN A 158 13.21 -51.32 18.07
CA GLN A 158 14.16 -52.34 17.63
C GLN A 158 15.57 -51.91 18.06
N GLY A 159 16.09 -52.60 19.06
CA GLY A 159 17.46 -52.44 19.53
C GLY A 159 17.55 -52.46 21.04
N PHE A 160 17.58 -53.64 21.63
CA PHE A 160 18.73 -54.11 22.42
C PHE A 160 18.60 -55.63 22.64
N GLN A 161 19.53 -56.35 22.00
CA GLN A 161 19.95 -57.76 22.13
C GLN A 161 18.95 -58.85 21.72
#